data_AF-A0A8S2QD31-F1
#
_entry.id   AF-A0A8S2QD31-F1
#
_cell.length_a   1.000
_cell.length_b   1.000
_cell.length_c   1.000
_cell.angle_alpha   90.00
_cell.angle_beta   90.00
_cell.angle_gamma   90.00
#
_symmetry.space_group_name_H-M   'P 1'
#
loop_
_entity.id
_entity.type
_entity.pdbx_description
1 polymer ?
#
loop_
_entity_poly.entity_id
_entity_poly.type
_entity_poly.pdbx_seq_one_letter_code
_entity_poly.pdbx_strand_id
1 'polypeptide(L)'
;MDADFKAQLDQERTKVEDAFDFLGCKVGRGTYGHVYKAKKKDGNDTRDYALKQIEGAGLSTSACREISLLRELKHINVITLQRVFLSHADRRVYLLFDFAEHDLWVKHLLNFFYFS
;
A
#
# COMPACT_ATOMS: atom_id res chain seq x y z
N MET A 1 11.92 5.26 -24.65
CA MET A 1 11.58 3.96 -24.04
C MET A 1 10.99 3.13 -25.15
N ASP A 2 11.60 1.99 -25.48
CA ASP A 2 11.13 1.12 -26.55
C ASP A 2 9.68 0.70 -26.33
N ALA A 3 8.87 0.77 -27.38
CA ALA A 3 7.44 0.48 -27.32
C ALA A 3 7.17 -0.96 -26.89
N ASP A 4 8.00 -1.89 -27.37
CA ASP A 4 7.90 -3.31 -27.04
C ASP A 4 8.23 -3.59 -25.57
N PHE A 5 9.26 -2.92 -25.03
CA PHE A 5 9.63 -3.03 -23.62
C PHE A 5 8.54 -2.48 -22.69
N LYS A 6 7.93 -1.35 -23.08
CA LYS A 6 6.79 -0.79 -22.33
C LYS A 6 5.58 -1.73 -22.35
N ALA A 7 5.27 -2.32 -23.50
CA ALA A 7 4.14 -3.24 -23.64
C ALA A 7 4.31 -4.50 -22.77
N GLN A 8 5.51 -5.08 -22.72
CA GLN A 8 5.81 -6.21 -21.85
C GLN A 8 5.65 -5.85 -20.37
N LEU A 9 6.21 -4.72 -19.93
CA LEU A 9 6.07 -4.26 -18.55
C LEU A 9 4.62 -4.00 -18.15
N ASP A 10 3.83 -3.40 -19.04
CA ASP A 10 2.42 -3.13 -18.78
C ASP A 10 1.59 -4.43 -18.73
N GLN A 11 2.00 -5.49 -19.44
CA GLN A 11 1.36 -6.80 -19.42
C GLN A 11 1.67 -7.61 -18.15
N GLU A 12 2.89 -7.52 -17.63
CA GLU A 12 3.31 -8.22 -16.40
C GLU A 12 2.86 -7.49 -15.12
N ARG A 13 2.51 -6.21 -15.22
CA ARG A 13 2.20 -5.39 -14.04
C ARG A 13 0.88 -5.77 -13.41
N THR A 14 0.95 -6.35 -12.22
CA THR A 14 -0.24 -6.54 -11.38
C THR A 14 -0.77 -5.19 -10.89
N LYS A 15 -2.03 -4.87 -11.23
CA LYS A 15 -2.72 -3.71 -10.66
C LYS A 15 -3.27 -4.03 -9.28
N VAL A 16 -3.35 -3.01 -8.44
CA VAL A 16 -3.83 -3.21 -7.05
C VAL A 16 -5.32 -3.53 -7.04
N GLU A 17 -6.09 -2.89 -7.92
CA GLU A 17 -7.52 -3.11 -8.11
C GLU A 17 -7.85 -4.52 -8.64
N ASP A 18 -6.93 -5.17 -9.34
CA ASP A 18 -7.12 -6.54 -9.84
C ASP A 18 -6.73 -7.60 -8.79
N ALA A 19 -5.83 -7.25 -7.87
CA ALA A 19 -5.35 -8.15 -6.83
C ALA A 19 -6.14 -8.08 -5.51
N PHE A 20 -6.72 -6.92 -5.18
CA PHE A 20 -7.35 -6.67 -3.89
C PHE A 20 -8.71 -5.99 -4.00
N ASP A 21 -9.64 -6.41 -3.14
CA ASP A 21 -10.89 -5.72 -2.85
C ASP A 21 -10.72 -4.79 -1.66
N PHE A 22 -10.81 -3.48 -1.90
CA PHE A 22 -10.66 -2.43 -0.88
C PHE A 22 -11.63 -1.24 -1.05
N LEU A 23 -12.48 -1.26 -2.09
CA LEU A 23 -13.47 -0.21 -2.35
C LEU A 23 -14.51 -0.18 -1.22
N GLY A 24 -14.74 1.01 -0.65
CA GLY A 24 -15.66 1.20 0.47
C GLY A 24 -15.09 0.82 1.85
N CYS A 25 -13.93 0.18 1.91
CA CYS A 25 -13.30 -0.27 3.16
C CYS A 25 -12.25 0.73 3.69
N LYS A 26 -12.53 2.04 3.55
CA LYS A 26 -11.62 3.08 4.06
C LYS A 26 -11.64 3.06 5.59
N VAL A 27 -10.50 2.74 6.18
CA VAL A 27 -10.34 2.72 7.64
C VAL A 27 -9.76 4.02 8.16
N GLY A 28 -9.00 4.77 7.35
CA GLY A 28 -8.42 6.04 7.80
C GLY A 28 -8.02 7.01 6.70
N ARG A 29 -7.77 8.25 7.13
CA ARG A 29 -7.35 9.41 6.35
C ARG A 29 -6.41 10.28 7.17
N GLY A 30 -5.13 10.27 6.84
CA GLY A 30 -4.14 11.19 7.42
C GLY A 30 -3.70 12.26 6.43
N THR A 31 -2.76 13.10 6.84
CA THR A 31 -2.11 14.12 5.99
C THR A 31 -1.28 13.50 4.85
N TYR A 32 -0.88 12.24 5.02
CA TYR A 32 -0.02 11.51 4.08
C TYR A 32 -0.79 10.54 3.18
N GLY A 33 -2.12 10.50 3.32
CA GLY A 33 -2.99 9.74 2.43
C GLY A 33 -4.08 8.92 3.11
N HIS A 34 -4.47 7.85 2.41
CA HIS A 34 -5.67 7.08 2.69
C HIS A 34 -5.30 5.63 3.02
N VAL A 35 -5.89 5.08 4.08
CA VAL A 35 -5.69 3.68 4.46
C VAL A 35 -6.98 2.92 4.28
N TYR A 36 -6.88 1.79 3.59
CA TYR A 36 -8.00 0.89 3.32
C TYR A 36 -7.72 -0.48 3.92
N LYS A 37 -8.74 -1.11 4.46
CA LYS A 37 -8.73 -2.55 4.72
C LYS A 37 -8.97 -3.25 3.38
N ALA A 38 -8.10 -4.20 3.03
CA ALA A 38 -8.09 -4.87 1.75
C ALA A 38 -8.13 -6.38 1.93
N LYS A 39 -8.83 -7.09 1.05
CA LYS A 39 -8.81 -8.56 0.96
C LYS A 39 -8.30 -9.00 -0.40
N LYS A 40 -7.53 -10.09 -0.44
CA LYS A 40 -7.01 -10.63 -1.69
C LYS A 40 -8.15 -11.29 -2.49
N LYS A 41 -8.25 -10.98 -3.78
CA LYS A 41 -9.30 -11.52 -4.67
C LYS A 41 -9.17 -13.01 -4.98
N ASP A 42 -7.96 -13.54 -4.84
CA ASP A 42 -7.57 -14.88 -5.26
C ASP A 42 -8.15 -16.02 -4.38
N GLY A 43 -9.01 -15.70 -3.41
CA GLY A 43 -9.80 -16.64 -2.59
C GLY A 43 -9.01 -17.53 -1.62
N ASN A 44 -7.73 -17.77 -1.88
CA ASN A 44 -6.86 -18.66 -1.11
C ASN A 44 -6.31 -18.03 0.16
N ASP A 45 -6.38 -16.70 0.28
CA ASP A 45 -5.88 -15.98 1.45
C ASP A 45 -7.03 -15.22 2.14
N THR A 46 -7.38 -15.67 3.35
CA THR A 46 -8.43 -15.06 4.18
C THR A 46 -7.90 -13.93 5.06
N ARG A 47 -6.60 -13.62 4.99
CA ARG A 47 -5.99 -12.54 5.76
C ARG A 47 -6.49 -11.19 5.29
N ASP A 48 -6.66 -10.31 6.27
CA ASP A 48 -6.90 -8.90 6.03
C ASP A 48 -5.58 -8.18 5.81
N TYR A 49 -5.57 -7.24 4.87
CA TYR A 49 -4.43 -6.40 4.54
C TYR A 49 -4.74 -4.93 4.78
N ALA A 50 -3.71 -4.13 5.05
CA ALA A 50 -3.79 -2.68 5.08
C ALA A 50 -3.14 -2.13 3.80
N LEU A 51 -3.88 -1.30 3.07
CA LEU A 51 -3.42 -0.65 1.86
C LEU A 51 -3.32 0.86 2.09
N LYS A 52 -2.10 1.40 2.19
CA LYS A 52 -1.84 2.85 2.28
C LYS A 52 -1.71 3.40 0.87
N GLN A 53 -2.67 4.19 0.42
CA GLN A 53 -2.54 5.04 -0.75
C GLN A 53 -1.88 6.36 -0.34
N ILE A 54 -0.71 6.64 -0.89
CA ILE A 54 0.03 7.88 -0.62
C ILE A 54 -0.68 9.06 -1.32
N GLU A 55 -0.80 10.18 -0.61
CA GLU A 55 -1.35 11.42 -1.16
C GLU A 55 -0.33 12.13 -2.09
N GLY A 56 -0.82 12.65 -3.22
CA GLY A 56 -0.01 13.32 -4.22
C GLY A 56 0.23 12.49 -5.49
N ALA A 57 0.76 13.14 -6.52
CA ALA A 57 1.12 12.50 -7.77
C ALA A 57 2.61 12.12 -7.76
N GLY A 58 2.90 10.83 -7.98
CA GLY A 58 4.26 10.31 -8.06
C GLY A 58 4.88 9.97 -6.70
N LEU A 59 6.21 9.84 -6.69
CA LEU A 59 6.98 9.48 -5.52
C LEU A 59 7.52 10.76 -4.86
N SER A 60 6.86 11.22 -3.79
CA SER A 60 7.38 12.31 -2.97
C SER A 60 8.67 11.89 -2.24
N THR A 61 9.45 12.87 -1.78
CA THR A 61 10.65 12.58 -0.96
C THR A 61 10.29 11.82 0.32
N SER A 62 9.12 12.10 0.92
CA SER A 62 8.59 11.33 2.05
C SER A 62 8.29 9.88 1.66
N ALA A 63 7.59 9.66 0.54
CA ALA A 63 7.28 8.32 0.04
C ALA A 63 8.54 7.50 -0.25
N CYS A 64 9.55 8.11 -0.88
CA CYS A 64 10.82 7.45 -1.14
C CYS A 64 11.53 7.03 0.16
N ARG A 65 11.55 7.91 1.17
CA ARG A 65 12.15 7.60 2.48
C ARG A 65 11.41 6.47 3.18
N GLU A 66 10.09 6.51 3.20
CA GLU A 66 9.27 5.44 3.79
C GLU A 66 9.56 4.10 3.10
N ILE A 67 9.50 4.05 1.76
CA ILE A 67 9.73 2.82 1.01
C ILE A 67 11.13 2.28 1.26
N SER A 68 12.17 3.12 1.21
CA SER A 68 13.55 2.67 1.45
C SER A 68 13.73 2.09 2.85
N LEU A 69 13.24 2.79 3.88
CA LEU A 69 13.35 2.32 5.27
C LEU A 69 12.56 1.02 5.48
N LEU A 70 11.31 0.95 5.04
CA LEU A 70 10.46 -0.22 5.24
C LEU A 70 10.91 -1.45 4.43
N ARG A 71 11.69 -1.26 3.35
CA ARG A 71 12.29 -2.37 2.60
C ARG A 71 13.49 -3.00 3.34
N GLU A 72 14.20 -2.21 4.13
CA GLU A 72 15.37 -2.67 4.90
C GLU A 72 14.99 -3.19 6.29
N LEU A 73 13.96 -2.62 6.90
CA LEU A 73 13.49 -3.01 8.24
C LEU A 73 12.75 -4.35 8.20
N LYS A 74 13.29 -5.34 8.92
CA LYS A 74 12.64 -6.65 9.15
C LYS A 74 12.74 -7.03 10.61
N HIS A 75 11.65 -6.84 11.35
CA HIS A 75 11.59 -7.15 12.76
C HIS A 75 10.14 -7.48 13.16
N ILE A 76 9.95 -8.42 14.09
CA ILE A 76 8.62 -8.89 14.53
C ILE A 76 7.72 -7.76 15.07
N ASN A 77 8.32 -6.75 15.69
CA ASN A 77 7.62 -5.60 16.26
C ASN A 77 7.57 -4.38 15.33
N VAL A 78 7.98 -4.51 14.06
CA VAL A 78 7.97 -3.43 13.07
C VAL A 78 7.09 -3.85 11.90
N ILE A 79 6.17 -2.98 11.50
CA ILE A 79 5.30 -3.24 10.36
C ILE A 79 6.14 -3.45 9.10
N THR A 80 5.87 -4.56 8.40
CA THR A 80 6.66 -4.98 7.24
C THR A 80 5.93 -4.62 5.96
N LEU A 81 6.62 -3.95 5.04
CA LEU A 81 6.11 -3.66 3.70
C LEU A 81 6.11 -4.94 2.86
N GLN A 82 4.92 -5.43 2.53
CA GLN A 82 4.72 -6.67 1.75
C GLN A 82 4.94 -6.41 0.26
N ARG A 83 4.35 -5.33 -0.27
CA ARG A 83 4.42 -5.00 -1.69
C ARG A 83 4.19 -3.51 -1.94
N VAL A 84 4.77 -3.01 -3.03
CA VAL A 84 4.49 -1.66 -3.56
C VAL A 84 3.78 -1.80 -4.89
N PHE A 85 2.66 -1.10 -5.05
CA PHE A 85 1.96 -0.96 -6.32
C PHE A 85 2.10 0.47 -6.80
N LEU A 86 2.54 0.61 -8.04
CA LEU A 86 2.65 1.89 -8.72
C LEU A 86 1.60 1.90 -9.82
N SER A 87 0.66 2.83 -9.81
CA SER A 87 -0.27 3.04 -10.94
C SER A 87 0.31 4.11 -11.86
N HIS A 88 0.67 3.76 -13.09
CA HIS A 88 1.20 4.75 -14.05
C HIS A 88 0.11 5.66 -14.63
N ALA A 89 -1.12 5.15 -14.78
CA ALA A 89 -2.24 5.92 -15.31
C ALA A 89 -2.57 7.11 -14.41
N ASP A 90 -2.72 6.86 -13.11
CA ASP A 90 -3.11 7.89 -12.14
C ASP A 90 -1.93 8.47 -11.34
N ARG A 91 -0.71 7.98 -11.61
CA ARG A 91 0.53 8.29 -10.85
C ARG A 91 0.36 8.09 -9.33
N ARG A 92 -0.40 7.09 -8.93
CA ARG A 92 -0.67 6.75 -7.52
C ARG A 92 0.27 5.67 -7.02
N VAL A 93 0.61 5.75 -5.74
CA VAL A 93 1.46 4.77 -5.05
C VAL A 93 0.65 4.13 -3.93
N TYR A 94 0.64 2.80 -3.90
CA TYR A 94 0.02 2.02 -2.85
C TYR A 94 1.07 1.14 -2.17
N LEU A 95 1.04 1.14 -0.85
CA LEU A 95 1.88 0.30 0.00
C LEU A 95 0.99 -0.74 0.68
N LEU A 96 1.36 -2.01 0.55
CA LEU A 96 0.64 -3.14 1.13
C LEU A 96 1.34 -3.61 2.40
N PHE A 97 0.55 -3.79 3.46
CA PHE A 97 0.97 -4.27 4.77
C PHE A 97 0.00 -5.32 5.29
N ASP A 98 0.43 -6.09 6.29
CA ASP A 98 -0.49 -6.94 7.05
C ASP A 98 -1.42 -6.05 7.90
N PHE A 99 -2.71 -6.37 7.90
CA PHE A 99 -3.66 -5.66 8.76
C PHE A 99 -3.48 -6.12 10.19
N ALA A 100 -3.27 -5.17 11.11
CA ALA A 100 -3.48 -5.44 12.53
C ALA A 100 -4.74 -4.70 12.99
N GLU A 101 -5.44 -5.33 13.91
CA GLU A 101 -6.77 -4.88 14.31
C GLU A 101 -6.70 -3.77 15.36
N HIS A 102 -5.63 -3.75 16.16
CA HIS A 102 -5.51 -2.89 17.34
C HIS A 102 -4.26 -2.01 17.25
N ASP A 103 -4.38 -0.75 17.70
CA ASP A 103 -3.24 0.07 18.10
C ASP A 103 -3.31 0.45 19.58
N LEU A 104 -2.22 1.02 20.10
CA LEU A 104 -2.13 1.49 21.49
C LEU A 104 -3.07 2.67 21.79
N TRP A 105 -3.67 3.29 20.78
CA TRP A 105 -4.49 4.47 20.88
C TRP A 105 -5.99 4.16 20.77
N VAL A 106 -6.45 2.98 21.20
CA VAL A 106 -7.88 2.58 21.24
C VAL A 106 -8.62 2.81 19.90
N LYS A 107 -7.88 2.98 18.78
CA LYS A 107 -8.41 3.26 17.45
C LYS A 107 -7.52 2.60 16.42
N HIS A 108 -7.80 1.32 16.14
CA HIS A 108 -7.36 0.52 14.98
C HIS A 108 -6.17 1.12 14.21
N LEU A 109 -4.93 0.63 14.37
CA LEU A 109 -3.73 0.78 13.48
C LEU A 109 -3.48 2.06 12.65
N LEU A 110 -4.19 3.16 12.90
CA LEU A 110 -4.22 4.28 11.98
C LEU A 110 -3.12 5.27 12.31
N ASN A 111 -2.65 5.32 13.56
CA ASN A 111 -1.66 6.33 13.94
C ASN A 111 -0.29 6.18 13.27
N PHE A 112 0.16 4.94 12.98
CA PHE A 112 1.45 4.74 12.30
C PHE A 112 1.43 5.25 10.84
N PHE A 113 0.25 5.24 10.20
CA PHE A 113 0.05 5.73 8.85
C PHE A 113 -0.45 7.19 8.77
N TYR A 114 -0.87 7.76 9.90
CA TYR A 114 -1.35 9.14 9.98
C TYR A 114 -0.24 10.16 10.23
N PHE A 115 0.84 9.76 10.90
CA PHE A 115 1.93 10.65 11.32
C PHE A 115 3.24 10.49 10.54
N SER A 116 3.32 9.51 9.63
CA SER A 116 4.45 9.27 8.73
C SER A 116 4.11 9.73 7.31
#